data_AF-A0A6P7GW55-F1
#
_entry.id   AF-A0A6P7GW55-F1
#
_cell.length_a   1.000
_cell.length_b   1.000
_cell.length_c   1.000
_cell.angle_alpha   90.00
_cell.angle_beta   90.00
_cell.angle_gamma   90.00
#
_symmetry.space_group_name_H-M   'P 1'
#
loop_
_entity.id
_entity.type
_entity.pdbx_description
1 polymer ?
#
loop_
_entity_poly.entity_id
_entity_poly.type
_entity_poly.pdbx_seq_one_letter_code
_entity_poly.pdbx_strand_id
1 'polypeptide(L)'
;MLSNMHHLNSNLHIWIQSGTAGKKQYIDICKIYEHFGDSICKALAGFHALTGCDYNPCFHRKGKKRPFNIMKSFEQYKEAFYALGDIDFDEETVFEILETYICHIYGTGITKRILQRKVNDIRLTIFNRRYKLKDVN
;
A
#
# COMPACT_ATOMS: atom_id res chain seq x y z
N MET A 1 5.82 -1.24 12.97
CA MET A 1 7.17 -0.98 13.54
C MET A 1 7.90 0.11 12.76
N LEU A 2 8.24 -0.09 11.47
CA LEU A 2 8.91 0.96 10.67
C LEU A 2 8.13 2.30 10.62
N SER A 3 6.80 2.23 10.62
CA SER A 3 5.93 3.42 10.67
C SER A 3 6.17 4.35 11.84
N ASN A 4 6.61 3.80 12.97
CA ASN A 4 6.72 4.53 14.24
C ASN A 4 8.18 4.86 14.59
N MET A 5 9.13 4.53 13.71
CA MET A 5 10.55 4.79 13.92
C MET A 5 10.86 6.28 14.09
N HIS A 6 10.03 7.16 13.53
CA HIS A 6 10.14 8.61 13.65
C HIS A 6 9.90 9.14 15.08
N HIS A 7 9.29 8.33 15.96
CA HIS A 7 9.15 8.65 17.39
C HIS A 7 10.36 8.24 18.23
N LEU A 8 11.34 7.55 17.63
CA LEU A 8 12.50 7.02 18.35
C LEU A 8 13.67 7.99 18.25
N ASN A 9 14.42 8.12 19.35
CA ASN A 9 15.61 8.97 19.40
C ASN A 9 16.72 8.42 18.47
N SER A 10 17.48 9.33 17.86
CA SER A 10 18.52 9.03 16.86
C SER A 10 19.67 8.12 17.33
N ASN A 11 19.82 7.92 18.65
CA ASN A 11 20.93 7.14 19.22
C ASN A 11 20.54 5.69 19.54
N LEU A 12 19.31 5.28 19.22
CA LEU A 12 18.86 3.90 19.40
C LEU A 12 19.20 3.07 18.18
N HIS A 13 19.92 1.97 18.40
CA HIS A 13 20.14 0.97 17.38
C HIS A 13 19.20 -0.22 17.57
N ILE A 14 18.42 -0.51 16.53
CA ILE A 14 17.34 -1.49 16.59
C ILE A 14 17.60 -2.57 15.54
N TRP A 15 17.63 -3.81 16.00
CA TRP A 15 17.77 -4.98 15.14
C TRP A 15 16.61 -5.93 15.36
N ILE A 16 16.13 -6.53 14.27
CA ILE A 16 15.23 -7.68 14.32
C ILE A 16 16.04 -8.93 14.04
N GLN A 17 15.94 -9.91 14.94
CA GLN A 17 16.34 -11.27 14.63
C GLN A 17 15.23 -11.95 13.82
N SER A 18 15.58 -12.50 12.67
CA SER A 18 14.71 -13.27 11.78
C SER A 18 15.38 -14.59 11.37
N GLY A 19 14.63 -15.43 10.66
CA GLY A 19 15.10 -16.73 10.18
C GLY A 19 14.83 -17.89 11.14
N THR A 20 15.27 -19.08 10.73
CA THR A 20 15.09 -20.33 11.51
C THR A 20 16.36 -20.67 12.30
N ALA A 21 16.29 -21.66 13.18
CA ALA A 21 17.39 -22.04 14.08
C ALA A 21 18.73 -22.26 13.36
N GLY A 22 18.72 -22.81 12.14
CA GLY A 22 19.92 -23.05 11.32
C GLY A 22 20.38 -21.89 10.43
N LYS A 23 19.57 -20.82 10.29
CA LYS A 23 19.85 -19.65 9.46
C LYS A 23 19.31 -18.39 10.13
N LYS A 24 19.85 -18.05 11.30
CA LYS A 24 19.52 -16.79 11.99
C LYS A 24 20.09 -15.62 11.19
N GLN A 25 19.30 -14.58 11.02
CA GLN A 25 19.68 -13.33 10.39
C GLN A 25 19.33 -12.17 11.33
N TYR A 26 20.21 -11.19 11.43
CA TYR A 26 19.92 -9.93 12.10
C TYR A 26 19.72 -8.85 11.04
N ILE A 27 18.59 -8.15 11.13
CA ILE A 27 18.21 -7.10 10.20
C ILE A 27 18.29 -5.78 10.95
N ASP A 28 19.15 -4.89 10.47
CA ASP A 28 19.29 -3.52 10.98
C ASP A 28 18.12 -2.67 10.50
N ILE A 29 17.24 -2.32 11.44
CA ILE A 29 16.01 -1.59 11.16
C ILE A 29 16.29 -0.10 10.96
N CYS A 30 17.31 0.43 11.64
CA CYS A 30 17.73 1.81 11.48
C CYS A 30 18.19 2.07 10.04
N LYS A 31 19.00 1.17 9.46
CA LYS A 31 19.41 1.26 8.04
C LYS A 31 18.23 1.18 7.06
N ILE A 32 17.21 0.37 7.37
CA ILE A 32 16.00 0.30 6.54
C ILE A 32 15.24 1.61 6.60
N TYR A 33 15.08 2.17 7.80
CA TYR A 33 14.42 3.46 8.00
C TYR A 33 15.17 4.59 7.29
N GLU A 34 16.51 4.66 7.43
CA GLU A 34 17.36 5.62 6.71
C GLU A 34 17.21 5.51 5.18
N HIS A 35 17.13 4.28 4.66
CA HIS A 35 17.00 4.05 3.23
C HIS A 35 15.65 4.53 2.65
N PHE A 36 14.55 4.31 3.38
CA PHE A 36 13.21 4.67 2.90
C PHE A 36 12.78 6.08 3.30
N GLY A 37 13.30 6.60 4.39
CA GLY A 37 12.95 7.91 4.93
C GLY A 37 11.56 7.96 5.57
N ASP A 38 11.30 9.10 6.23
CA ASP A 38 10.13 9.33 7.07
C ASP A 38 8.79 9.19 6.32
N SER A 39 8.65 9.88 5.17
CA SER A 39 7.41 9.89 4.36
C SER A 39 6.95 8.48 3.97
N ILE A 40 7.86 7.64 3.46
CA ILE A 40 7.51 6.26 3.10
C ILE A 40 7.22 5.44 4.35
N CYS A 41 8.07 5.51 5.37
CA CYS A 41 7.92 4.69 6.56
C CYS A 41 6.60 4.96 7.27
N LYS A 42 6.24 6.23 7.49
CA LYS A 42 4.96 6.64 8.07
C LYS A 42 3.75 6.09 7.31
N ALA A 43 3.77 6.15 5.99
CA ALA A 43 2.71 5.61 5.14
C ALA A 43 2.54 4.08 5.24
N LEU A 44 3.53 3.33 5.74
CA LEU A 44 3.47 1.86 5.78
C LEU A 44 2.33 1.32 6.66
N ALA A 45 1.92 2.04 7.71
CA ALA A 45 0.85 1.59 8.60
C ALA A 45 -0.49 1.57 7.85
N GLY A 46 -0.90 2.70 7.27
CA GLY A 46 -2.10 2.79 6.43
C GLY A 46 -2.02 1.87 5.21
N PHE A 47 -0.85 1.78 4.57
CA PHE A 47 -0.62 0.87 3.45
C PHE A 47 -0.86 -0.60 3.84
N HIS A 48 -0.37 -1.02 5.01
CA HIS A 48 -0.58 -2.39 5.50
C HIS A 48 -2.05 -2.65 5.81
N ALA A 49 -2.74 -1.71 6.46
CA ALA A 49 -4.16 -1.80 6.76
C ALA A 49 -5.00 -1.96 5.48
N LEU A 50 -4.71 -1.19 4.44
CA LEU A 50 -5.46 -1.23 3.19
C LEU A 50 -5.13 -2.46 2.32
N THR A 51 -3.85 -2.82 2.18
CA THR A 51 -3.42 -3.91 1.26
C THR A 51 -3.56 -5.29 1.88
N GLY A 52 -3.62 -5.39 3.21
CA GLY A 52 -3.71 -6.61 3.97
C GLY A 52 -2.36 -7.24 4.32
N CYS A 53 -2.40 -8.26 5.18
CA CYS A 53 -1.22 -9.03 5.58
C CYS A 53 -1.00 -10.24 4.64
N ASP A 54 0.00 -11.07 4.92
CA ASP A 54 0.31 -12.23 4.06
C ASP A 54 -0.76 -13.34 4.14
N TYR A 55 -1.55 -13.36 5.22
CA TYR A 55 -2.64 -14.32 5.43
C TYR A 55 -4.00 -13.82 4.90
N ASN A 56 -4.18 -12.51 4.76
CA ASN A 56 -5.44 -11.91 4.33
C ASN A 56 -5.18 -10.79 3.31
N PRO A 57 -4.91 -11.12 2.03
CA PRO A 57 -4.68 -10.11 1.01
C PRO A 57 -6.00 -9.40 0.63
N CYS A 58 -6.01 -8.07 0.59
CA CYS A 58 -7.22 -7.30 0.27
C CYS A 58 -7.54 -7.29 -1.23
N PHE A 59 -6.52 -7.28 -2.10
CA PHE A 59 -6.71 -7.08 -3.53
C PHE A 59 -6.56 -8.37 -4.34
N HIS A 60 -7.68 -8.85 -4.91
CA HIS A 60 -7.69 -10.05 -5.74
C HIS A 60 -6.64 -9.99 -6.88
N ARG A 61 -5.73 -10.99 -6.92
CA ARG A 61 -4.64 -11.12 -7.90
C ARG A 61 -3.65 -9.94 -7.95
N LYS A 62 -3.56 -9.15 -6.89
CA LYS A 62 -2.59 -8.05 -6.78
C LYS A 62 -1.73 -8.27 -5.55
N GLY A 63 -0.50 -8.72 -5.76
CA GLY A 63 0.50 -8.81 -4.69
C GLY A 63 1.03 -7.43 -4.28
N LYS A 64 1.71 -7.33 -3.14
CA LYS A 64 2.14 -6.06 -2.49
C LYS A 64 3.18 -5.23 -3.25
N LYS A 65 3.99 -5.86 -4.13
CA LYS A 65 5.07 -5.18 -4.86
C LYS A 65 4.56 -4.02 -5.73
N ARG A 66 3.49 -4.25 -6.51
CA ARG A 66 2.91 -3.22 -7.37
C ARG A 66 2.26 -2.07 -6.57
N PRO A 67 1.34 -2.34 -5.63
CA PRO A 67 0.81 -1.34 -4.70
C PRO A 67 1.90 -0.51 -4.02
N PHE A 68 2.96 -1.16 -3.51
CA PHE A 68 4.06 -0.46 -2.83
C PHE A 68 4.81 0.48 -3.77
N ASN A 69 5.16 0.01 -4.98
CA ASN A 69 5.83 0.85 -5.97
C ASN A 69 4.95 2.04 -6.39
N ILE A 70 3.64 1.82 -6.56
CA ILE A 70 2.71 2.93 -6.87
C ILE A 70 2.68 3.93 -5.72
N MET A 71 2.53 3.48 -4.47
CA MET A 71 2.54 4.39 -3.32
C MET A 71 3.86 5.19 -3.28
N LYS A 72 5.00 4.51 -3.40
CA LYS A 72 6.32 5.13 -3.37
C LYS A 72 6.51 6.24 -4.41
N SER A 73 5.91 6.08 -5.60
CA SER A 73 6.10 6.98 -6.74
C SER A 73 5.27 8.28 -6.70
N PHE A 74 4.26 8.40 -5.83
CA PHE A 74 3.35 9.57 -5.82
C PHE A 74 3.19 10.11 -4.41
N GLU A 75 3.48 11.40 -4.21
CA GLU A 75 3.42 12.03 -2.88
C GLU A 75 2.01 11.98 -2.29
N GLN A 76 0.99 12.34 -3.08
CA GLN A 76 -0.41 12.32 -2.65
C GLN A 76 -0.84 10.96 -2.06
N TYR A 77 -0.32 9.84 -2.58
CA TYR A 77 -0.67 8.52 -2.05
C TYR A 77 0.02 8.28 -0.70
N LYS A 78 1.28 8.69 -0.55
CA LYS A 78 2.00 8.58 0.74
C LYS A 78 1.33 9.43 1.81
N GLU A 79 0.97 10.67 1.47
CA GLU A 79 0.26 11.58 2.37
C GLU A 79 -1.10 11.03 2.79
N ALA A 80 -1.90 10.52 1.85
CA ALA A 80 -3.18 9.89 2.18
C ALA A 80 -3.02 8.65 3.08
N PHE A 81 -2.00 7.82 2.86
CA PHE A 81 -1.71 6.69 3.74
C PHE A 81 -1.16 7.08 5.10
N TYR A 82 -0.42 8.17 5.18
CA TYR A 82 0.02 8.76 6.44
C TYR A 82 -1.18 9.28 7.24
N ALA A 83 -2.08 10.02 6.58
CA ALA A 83 -3.27 10.61 7.21
C ALA A 83 -4.18 9.57 7.86
N LEU A 84 -4.29 8.35 7.31
CA LEU A 84 -5.02 7.25 7.96
C LEU A 84 -4.51 6.87 9.36
N GLY A 85 -3.26 7.22 9.69
CA GLY A 85 -2.68 7.01 11.01
C GLY A 85 -2.85 8.19 11.97
N ASP A 86 -3.44 9.29 11.50
CA ASP A 86 -3.72 10.50 12.28
C ASP A 86 -5.16 10.47 12.82
N ILE A 87 -5.41 11.18 13.92
CA ILE A 87 -6.73 11.28 14.54
C ILE A 87 -7.59 12.31 13.79
N ASP A 88 -6.96 13.38 13.29
CA ASP A 88 -7.64 14.49 12.62
C ASP A 88 -7.19 14.57 11.16
N PHE A 89 -7.97 14.00 10.25
CA PHE A 89 -7.76 14.14 8.81
C PHE A 89 -9.08 14.34 8.06
N ASP A 90 -8.99 14.90 6.86
CA ASP A 90 -10.13 15.03 5.96
C ASP A 90 -10.46 13.66 5.33
N GLU A 91 -11.48 13.00 5.90
CA GLU A 91 -11.91 11.67 5.49
C GLU A 91 -12.32 11.60 4.02
N GLU A 92 -13.05 12.61 3.52
CA GLU A 92 -13.55 12.60 2.15
C GLU A 92 -12.40 12.72 1.15
N THR A 93 -11.50 13.69 1.37
CA THR A 93 -10.31 13.87 0.53
C THR A 93 -9.41 12.64 0.56
N VAL A 94 -9.12 12.08 1.75
CA VAL A 94 -8.29 10.88 1.87
C VAL A 94 -8.95 9.68 1.19
N PHE A 95 -10.26 9.50 1.35
CA PHE A 95 -11.00 8.43 0.69
C PHE A 95 -10.89 8.55 -0.84
N GLU A 96 -11.10 9.73 -1.41
CA GLU A 96 -11.00 9.94 -2.87
C GLU A 96 -9.60 9.64 -3.43
N ILE A 97 -8.55 10.06 -2.70
CA ILE A 97 -7.17 9.78 -3.09
C ILE A 97 -6.89 8.27 -3.02
N LEU A 98 -7.32 7.60 -1.96
CA LEU A 98 -7.13 6.15 -1.81
C LEU A 98 -7.99 5.34 -2.79
N GLU A 99 -9.18 5.82 -3.15
CA GLU A 99 -10.00 5.22 -4.20
C GLU A 99 -9.27 5.31 -5.55
N THR A 100 -8.71 6.48 -5.87
CA THR A 100 -7.90 6.71 -7.07
C THR A 100 -6.65 5.81 -7.08
N TYR A 101 -6.01 5.65 -5.94
CA TYR A 101 -4.89 4.73 -5.75
C TYR A 101 -5.28 3.27 -6.05
N ILE A 102 -6.42 2.80 -5.56
CA ILE A 102 -6.92 1.44 -5.84
C ILE A 102 -7.22 1.28 -7.34
N CYS A 103 -7.84 2.28 -7.95
CA CYS A 103 -8.06 2.32 -9.40
C CYS A 103 -6.74 2.17 -10.18
N HIS A 104 -5.67 2.81 -9.72
CA HIS A 104 -4.33 2.71 -10.30
C HIS A 104 -3.69 1.32 -10.11
N ILE A 105 -3.92 0.64 -8.98
CA ILE A 105 -3.47 -0.74 -8.77
C ILE A 105 -4.08 -1.68 -9.84
N TYR A 106 -5.37 -1.50 -10.14
CA TYR A 106 -6.11 -2.33 -11.07
C TYR A 106 -5.85 -1.98 -12.55
N GLY A 107 -5.68 -0.69 -12.87
CA GLY A 107 -5.46 -0.19 -14.24
C GLY A 107 -4.08 -0.54 -14.83
N THR A 108 -4.01 -0.71 -16.15
CA THR A 108 -2.78 -0.87 -16.92
C THR A 108 -2.33 0.49 -17.47
N GLY A 109 -1.62 1.28 -16.64
CA GLY A 109 -1.13 2.62 -16.98
C GLY A 109 -2.03 3.75 -16.47
N ILE A 110 -1.46 4.94 -16.25
CA ILE A 110 -2.23 6.13 -15.86
C ILE A 110 -2.81 6.75 -17.12
N THR A 111 -4.14 6.81 -17.20
CA THR A 111 -4.83 7.63 -18.20
C THR A 111 -5.73 8.60 -17.44
N LYS A 112 -6.02 9.79 -17.99
CA LYS A 112 -7.02 10.71 -17.42
C LYS A 112 -8.35 9.99 -17.10
N ARG A 113 -8.69 8.96 -17.87
CA ARG A 113 -9.88 8.13 -17.69
C ARG A 113 -9.85 7.23 -16.44
N ILE A 114 -8.68 6.87 -15.92
CA ILE A 114 -8.55 6.08 -14.68
C ILE A 114 -8.67 6.97 -13.44
N LEU A 115 -8.23 8.22 -13.52
CA LEU A 115 -8.32 9.20 -12.43
C LEU A 115 -9.75 9.67 -12.14
N GLN A 116 -10.74 9.28 -12.96
CA GLN A 116 -12.15 9.67 -12.82
C GLN A 116 -13.08 8.47 -12.55
N ARG A 117 -12.53 7.28 -12.33
CA ARG A 117 -13.33 6.06 -12.16
C ARG A 117 -13.47 5.70 -10.69
N LYS A 118 -14.65 5.20 -10.32
CA LYS A 118 -14.89 4.54 -9.04
C LYS A 118 -14.34 3.12 -9.06
N VAL A 119 -13.90 2.61 -7.92
CA VAL A 119 -13.25 1.29 -7.81
C VAL A 119 -14.15 0.16 -8.33
N ASN A 120 -15.46 0.27 -8.07
CA ASN A 120 -16.43 -0.74 -8.48
C ASN A 120 -16.60 -0.80 -10.01
N ASP A 121 -16.51 0.33 -10.72
CA ASP A 121 -16.59 0.35 -12.19
C ASP A 121 -15.40 -0.38 -12.82
N ILE A 122 -14.22 -0.23 -12.23
CA ILE A 122 -13.02 -0.92 -12.70
C ILE A 122 -13.12 -2.42 -12.40
N ARG A 123 -13.58 -2.80 -11.21
CA ARG A 123 -13.80 -4.21 -10.85
C ARG A 123 -14.82 -4.88 -11.78
N LEU A 124 -15.93 -4.20 -12.08
CA LEU A 124 -16.94 -4.69 -13.04
C LEU A 124 -16.36 -4.82 -14.46
N THR A 125 -15.58 -3.82 -14.90
CA THR A 125 -14.88 -3.90 -16.20
C THR A 125 -13.94 -5.11 -16.26
N ILE A 126 -13.19 -5.38 -15.19
CA ILE A 126 -12.28 -6.54 -15.11
C ILE A 126 -13.07 -7.85 -15.11
N PHE A 127 -14.17 -7.90 -14.36
CA PHE A 127 -15.06 -9.06 -14.33
C PHE A 127 -15.60 -9.38 -15.72
N ASN A 128 -16.23 -8.42 -16.39
CA ASN A 128 -16.82 -8.60 -17.72
C ASN A 128 -15.78 -8.99 -18.79
N ARG A 129 -14.54 -8.49 -18.69
CA ARG A 129 -13.45 -8.89 -19.60
C ARG A 129 -13.02 -10.34 -19.42
N ARG A 130 -13.09 -10.84 -18.18
CA ARG A 130 -12.55 -12.16 -17.81
C ARG A 130 -13.60 -13.25 -17.87
N TYR A 131 -14.82 -12.93 -17.50
CA TYR A 131 -15.98 -13.82 -17.51
C TYR A 131 -16.89 -13.38 -18.64
N LYS A 132 -16.65 -13.93 -19.84
CA LYS A 132 -17.61 -13.84 -20.93
C LYS A 132 -18.74 -14.80 -20.60
N LEU A 133 -19.98 -14.33 -20.69
CA LEU A 133 -21.13 -15.23 -20.72
C LEU A 133 -20.90 -16.18 -21.91
N LYS A 134 -20.82 -17.48 -21.63
CA LYS A 134 -21.07 -18.46 -22.67
C LYS A 134 -22.58 -18.50 -22.82
N ASP A 135 -23.09 -18.30 -24.02
CA ASP A 135 -24.51 -18.52 -24.29
C ASP A 135 -24.85 -19.93 -23.81
N VAL A 136 -25.72 -20.02 -22.82
CA VAL A 136 -26.27 -21.29 -22.37
C VAL A 136 -27.35 -21.63 -23.40
N ASN A 137 -26.96 -22.39 -24.41
CA ASN A 137 -27.89 -23.03 -25.34
C ASN A 137 -28.70 -24.11 -24.60
#